data_AF-A0ABC8QW73-F1
#
_entry.id   AF-A0ABC8QW73-F1
#
_cell.length_a   1.000
_cell.length_b   1.000
_cell.length_c   1.000
_cell.angle_alpha   90.00
_cell.angle_beta   90.00
_cell.angle_gamma   90.00
#
_symmetry.space_group_name_H-M   'P 1'
#
loop_
_entity.id
_entity.type
_entity.pdbx_description
1 polymer ?
#
loop_
_entity_poly.entity_id
_entity_poly.type
_entity_poly.pdbx_seq_one_letter_code
_entity_poly.pdbx_strand_id
1 'polypeptide(L)'
;MESDGTIKRKQMENQEQKMPPRVAMYCTGGIRCEKASSFLLSKGCKEVYHLEGGILKYLEEVPKAASLWEGECFVFDKRVSVEHGLVQGNFKLCYGCKQPVSDADMEAPEWEYGVTCPYCYSLKSEDEKERARARQRQFETWGIIGGPDKGRSPARTADGVGKSVTEMSNSL
;
A
#
# COMPACT_ATOMS: atom_id res chain seq x y z
N MET A 1 16.38 -36.98 23.26
CA MET A 1 15.01 -36.47 22.99
C MET A 1 14.91 -35.12 23.66
N GLU A 2 15.31 -34.04 22.98
CA GLU A 2 15.08 -32.67 23.42
C GLU A 2 15.04 -31.77 22.18
N SER A 3 13.98 -30.97 22.03
CA SER A 3 14.03 -29.68 21.32
C SER A 3 12.77 -28.89 21.65
N ASP A 4 12.86 -28.16 22.76
CA ASP A 4 11.91 -27.16 23.24
C ASP A 4 11.97 -25.91 22.34
N GLY A 5 10.89 -25.65 21.61
CA GLY A 5 10.75 -24.55 20.64
C GLY A 5 9.98 -23.37 21.22
N THR A 6 10.48 -22.79 22.32
CA THR A 6 9.89 -21.57 22.89
C THR A 6 10.20 -20.35 22.02
N ILE A 7 9.17 -19.79 21.38
CA ILE A 7 9.21 -18.49 20.70
C ILE A 7 9.55 -17.42 21.75
N LYS A 8 10.82 -16.98 21.80
CA LYS A 8 11.23 -15.83 22.60
C LYS A 8 10.61 -14.56 22.01
N ARG A 9 9.46 -14.15 22.56
CA ARG A 9 8.94 -12.78 22.42
C ARG A 9 10.05 -11.84 22.92
N LYS A 10 10.76 -11.18 22.00
CA LYS A 10 11.73 -10.14 22.36
C LYS A 10 10.92 -9.00 22.95
N GLN A 11 10.84 -8.93 24.28
CA GLN A 11 10.34 -7.75 24.98
C GLN A 11 11.21 -6.59 24.50
N MET A 12 10.62 -5.62 23.80
CA MET A 12 11.27 -4.35 23.55
C MET A 12 11.39 -3.68 24.92
N GLU A 13 12.57 -3.74 25.51
CA GLU A 13 12.90 -2.94 26.69
C GLU A 13 12.57 -1.48 26.38
N ASN A 14 11.74 -0.90 27.25
CA ASN A 14 11.32 0.49 27.18
C ASN A 14 12.52 1.36 27.57
N GLN A 15 13.50 1.48 26.68
CA GLN A 15 14.55 2.47 26.81
C GLN A 15 13.87 3.82 26.86
N GLU A 16 14.14 4.63 27.89
CA GLU A 16 13.76 6.03 27.93
C GLU A 16 14.38 6.72 26.71
N GLN A 17 13.64 6.73 25.60
CA GLN A 17 14.04 7.41 24.39
C GLN A 17 13.97 8.90 24.70
N LYS A 18 15.11 9.45 25.10
CA LYS A 18 15.28 10.88 25.32
C LYS A 18 14.90 11.58 24.02
N MET A 19 13.83 12.37 24.09
CA MET A 19 13.32 13.09 22.93
C MET A 19 14.42 13.97 22.32
N PRO A 20 14.57 13.98 20.98
CA PRO A 20 15.53 14.85 20.33
C PRO A 20 15.23 16.32 20.67
N PRO A 21 16.27 17.16 20.79
CA PRO A 21 16.10 18.57 21.14
C PRO A 21 15.36 19.34 20.02
N ARG A 22 15.63 18.98 18.76
CA ARG A 22 15.07 19.58 17.54
C ARG A 22 14.62 18.50 16.57
N VAL A 23 13.43 18.66 16.00
CA VAL A 23 12.86 17.77 14.97
C VAL A 23 12.37 18.62 13.81
N ALA A 24 12.84 18.30 12.60
CA ALA A 24 12.27 18.81 11.36
C ALA A 24 11.53 17.65 10.67
N MET A 25 10.29 17.88 10.27
CA MET A 25 9.44 16.88 9.62
C MET A 25 8.98 17.35 8.25
N TYR A 26 8.69 16.38 7.38
CA TYR A 26 8.03 16.65 6.11
C TYR A 26 7.13 15.47 5.75
N CYS A 27 6.11 15.75 4.95
CA CYS A 27 5.30 14.75 4.28
C CYS A 27 4.84 15.32 2.94
N THR A 28 4.21 14.51 2.09
CA THR A 28 3.83 14.90 0.73
C THR A 28 3.18 16.28 0.66
N GLY A 29 2.14 16.55 1.45
CA GLY A 29 1.40 17.82 1.43
C GLY A 29 1.24 18.50 2.79
N GLY A 30 2.15 18.30 3.74
CA GLY A 30 2.17 19.00 5.04
C GLY A 30 1.20 18.49 6.12
N ILE A 31 -0.03 18.09 5.77
CA ILE A 31 -1.11 17.80 6.74
C ILE A 31 -0.78 16.77 7.84
N ARG A 32 0.03 15.74 7.54
CA ARG A 32 0.44 14.75 8.55
C ARG A 32 1.41 15.37 9.56
N CYS A 33 2.29 16.24 9.09
CA CYS A 33 3.27 16.90 9.94
C CYS A 33 2.62 17.96 10.84
N GLU A 34 1.61 18.68 10.36
CA GLU A 34 0.82 19.60 11.20
C GLU A 34 0.21 18.85 12.39
N LYS A 35 -0.46 17.72 12.14
CA LYS A 35 -1.06 16.89 13.19
C LYS A 35 0.00 16.25 14.11
N ALA A 36 1.10 15.73 13.54
CA ALA A 36 2.16 15.10 14.30
C ALA A 36 2.94 16.10 15.17
N SER A 37 2.99 17.38 14.78
CA SER A 37 3.70 18.42 15.53
C SER A 37 3.14 18.56 16.96
N SER A 38 1.81 18.63 17.09
CA SER A 38 1.15 18.69 18.40
C SER A 38 1.44 17.46 19.26
N PHE A 39 1.51 16.27 18.67
CA PHE A 39 1.87 15.06 19.38
C PHE A 39 3.30 15.12 19.92
N LEU A 40 4.28 15.52 19.11
CA LEU A 40 5.69 15.61 19.54
C LEU A 40 5.90 16.67 20.62
N LEU A 41 5.22 17.82 20.52
CA LEU A 41 5.23 18.84 21.56
C LEU A 41 4.65 18.29 22.87
N SER A 42 3.55 17.54 22.81
CA SER A 42 2.95 16.90 24.00
C SER A 42 3.85 15.84 24.66
N LYS A 43 4.76 15.26 23.88
CA LYS A 43 5.78 14.30 24.35
C LYS A 43 7.06 14.95 24.88
N GLY A 44 7.12 16.28 24.92
CA GLY A 44 8.24 17.03 25.49
C GLY A 44 9.35 17.36 24.50
N CYS A 45 9.12 17.22 23.19
CA CYS A 45 10.02 17.81 22.20
C CYS A 45 9.87 19.33 22.25
N LYS A 46 11.00 20.05 22.36
CA LYS A 46 10.98 21.52 22.56
C LYS A 46 10.84 22.29 21.26
N GLU A 47 11.49 21.81 20.20
CA GLU A 47 11.59 22.50 18.93
C GLU A 47 11.15 21.56 17.81
N VAL A 48 9.91 21.74 17.35
CA VAL A 48 9.30 20.95 16.29
C VAL A 48 9.00 21.86 15.10
N TYR A 49 9.63 21.56 13.97
CA TYR A 49 9.45 22.25 12.71
C TYR A 49 8.87 21.30 11.67
N HIS A 50 8.08 21.83 10.75
CA HIS A 50 7.66 21.08 9.58
C HIS A 50 7.79 21.90 8.31
N LEU A 51 7.98 21.23 7.19
CA LEU A 51 7.97 21.83 5.87
C LEU A 51 6.54 22.30 5.54
N GLU A 52 6.33 23.61 5.54
CA GLU A 52 5.05 24.23 5.19
C GLU A 52 4.65 23.87 3.75
N GLY A 53 3.42 23.40 3.54
CA GLY A 53 2.96 22.90 2.23
C GLY A 53 3.55 21.55 1.81
N GLY A 54 4.49 20.99 2.59
CA GLY A 54 5.09 19.68 2.34
C GLY A 54 6.01 19.63 1.13
N ILE A 55 6.33 18.40 0.72
CA ILE A 55 7.25 18.13 -0.39
C ILE A 55 6.74 18.71 -1.71
N LEU A 56 5.42 18.68 -1.95
CA LEU A 56 4.85 19.18 -3.21
C LEU A 56 5.12 20.68 -3.40
N LYS A 57 4.83 21.52 -2.39
CA LYS A 57 5.14 22.95 -2.44
C LYS A 57 6.65 23.19 -2.62
N TYR A 58 7.48 22.40 -1.94
CA TYR A 58 8.92 22.47 -2.09
C TYR A 58 9.40 22.15 -3.52
N LEU A 59 8.85 21.11 -4.16
CA LEU A 59 9.19 20.73 -5.54
C LEU A 59 8.68 21.74 -6.59
N GLU A 60 7.68 22.54 -6.23
CA GLU A 60 7.13 23.61 -7.05
C GLU A 60 7.96 24.91 -6.93
N GLU A 61 8.35 25.30 -5.72
CA GLU A 61 8.96 26.60 -5.45
C GLU A 61 10.50 26.59 -5.49
N VAL A 62 11.14 25.47 -5.12
CA VAL A 62 12.60 25.39 -5.02
C VAL A 62 13.20 24.92 -6.35
N PRO A 63 14.10 25.71 -6.98
CA PRO A 63 14.77 25.30 -8.20
C PRO A 63 15.54 23.99 -8.02
N LYS A 64 15.46 23.08 -9.01
CA LYS A 64 16.11 21.77 -8.96
C LYS A 64 17.62 21.85 -8.63
N ALA A 65 18.31 22.86 -9.16
CA ALA A 65 19.75 23.08 -8.91
C ALA A 65 20.10 23.43 -7.45
N ALA A 66 19.14 23.93 -6.67
CA ALA A 66 19.29 24.25 -5.25
C ALA A 66 18.55 23.26 -4.34
N SER A 67 17.97 22.21 -4.92
CA SER A 67 17.12 21.28 -4.19
C SER A 67 17.94 20.19 -3.49
N LEU A 68 17.47 19.81 -2.31
CA LEU A 68 17.96 18.66 -1.53
C LEU A 68 17.11 17.41 -1.75
N TRP A 69 16.08 17.48 -2.61
CA TRP A 69 15.22 16.35 -2.89
C TRP A 69 15.84 15.44 -3.94
N GLU A 70 15.86 14.14 -3.66
CA GLU A 70 16.37 13.09 -4.54
C GLU A 70 15.25 12.12 -4.93
N GLY A 71 15.24 11.71 -6.20
CA GLY A 71 14.22 10.81 -6.74
C GLY A 71 12.84 11.47 -6.92
N GLU A 72 11.79 10.66 -6.85
CA GLU A 72 10.41 11.05 -7.12
C GLU A 72 9.57 11.06 -5.83
N CYS A 73 8.60 11.97 -5.72
CA CYS A 73 7.71 12.08 -4.57
C CYS A 73 6.43 11.27 -4.79
N PHE A 74 6.18 10.27 -3.95
CA PHE A 74 4.95 9.47 -4.03
C PHE A 74 3.68 10.30 -3.77
N VAL A 75 2.68 10.12 -4.64
CA VAL A 75 1.36 10.75 -4.55
C VAL A 75 0.24 9.70 -4.59
N PHE A 76 -0.84 9.98 -3.85
CA PHE A 76 -1.95 9.05 -3.64
C PHE A 76 -3.01 9.14 -4.74
N ASP A 77 -2.58 9.18 -6.00
CA ASP A 77 -3.45 9.18 -7.16
C ASP A 77 -2.85 8.37 -8.31
N LYS A 78 -3.46 8.44 -9.50
CA LYS A 78 -3.06 7.64 -10.67
C LYS A 78 -1.64 7.93 -11.17
N ARG A 79 -1.06 9.09 -10.83
CA ARG A 79 0.32 9.44 -11.21
C ARG A 79 1.36 8.60 -10.48
N VAL A 80 1.01 8.07 -9.29
CA VAL A 80 1.89 7.33 -8.36
C VAL A 80 3.01 8.17 -7.77
N SER A 81 3.66 9.00 -8.58
CA SER A 81 4.79 9.83 -8.19
C SER A 81 4.89 11.10 -9.05
N VAL A 82 5.61 12.09 -8.53
CA VAL A 82 5.94 13.34 -9.24
C VAL A 82 7.39 13.75 -9.01
N GLU A 83 7.99 14.43 -9.98
CA GLU A 83 9.32 15.02 -9.89
C GLU A 83 9.26 16.54 -9.61
N HIS A 84 10.42 17.22 -9.65
CA HIS A 84 10.51 18.69 -9.66
C HIS A 84 9.59 19.33 -10.70
N GLY A 85 8.96 20.43 -10.34
CA GLY A 85 7.95 21.07 -11.18
C GLY A 85 6.61 20.32 -11.21
N LEU A 86 6.42 19.34 -10.32
CA LEU A 86 5.20 18.54 -10.18
C LEU A 86 4.81 17.75 -11.43
N VAL A 87 5.79 17.49 -12.30
CA VAL A 87 5.62 16.65 -13.48
C VAL A 87 5.44 15.20 -13.06
N GLN A 88 4.65 14.44 -13.80
CA GLN A 88 4.40 13.04 -13.50
C GLN A 88 5.72 12.25 -13.59
N GLY A 89 5.98 11.45 -12.55
CA GLY A 89 7.14 10.57 -12.47
C GLY A 89 6.95 9.25 -13.23
N ASN A 90 7.96 8.38 -13.14
CA ASN A 90 8.03 7.17 -13.95
C ASN A 90 7.48 5.94 -13.22
N PHE A 91 7.42 5.96 -11.88
CA PHE A 91 6.92 4.81 -11.12
C PHE A 91 5.46 4.47 -11.46
N LYS A 92 5.16 3.18 -11.52
CA LYS A 92 3.81 2.62 -11.59
C LYS A 92 3.45 1.94 -10.27
N LEU A 93 2.18 1.59 -10.09
CA LEU A 93 1.73 0.91 -8.87
C LEU A 93 1.58 -0.58 -9.12
N CYS A 94 2.24 -1.41 -8.32
CA CYS A 94 1.92 -2.84 -8.28
C CYS A 94 0.54 -3.03 -7.63
N TYR A 95 -0.45 -3.48 -8.39
CA TYR A 95 -1.79 -3.71 -7.84
C TYR A 95 -1.86 -4.92 -6.87
N GLY A 96 -0.83 -5.77 -6.84
CA GLY A 96 -0.70 -6.89 -5.90
C GLY A 96 -0.34 -6.48 -4.47
N CYS A 97 0.59 -5.54 -4.30
CA CYS A 97 1.11 -5.12 -2.98
C CYS A 97 1.05 -3.60 -2.70
N LYS A 98 0.63 -2.80 -3.69
CA LYS A 98 0.56 -1.33 -3.63
C LYS A 98 1.90 -0.62 -3.46
N GLN A 99 3.00 -1.31 -3.75
CA GLN A 99 4.31 -0.67 -3.83
C GLN A 99 4.48 0.02 -5.19
N PRO A 100 5.18 1.17 -5.25
CA PRO A 100 5.71 1.70 -6.49
C PRO A 100 6.66 0.70 -7.14
N VAL A 101 6.63 0.60 -8.46
CA VAL A 101 7.53 -0.23 -9.28
C VAL A 101 8.10 0.63 -10.39
N SER A 102 9.40 0.51 -10.63
CA SER A 102 10.09 1.17 -11.74
C SER A 102 9.85 0.43 -13.05
N ASP A 103 10.24 1.03 -14.18
CA ASP A 103 10.18 0.34 -15.47
C ASP A 103 11.05 -0.93 -15.48
N ALA A 104 12.23 -0.89 -14.87
CA ALA A 104 13.11 -2.05 -14.73
C ALA A 104 12.47 -3.18 -13.89
N ASP A 105 11.70 -2.84 -12.84
CA ASP A 105 10.98 -3.84 -12.04
C ASP A 105 9.89 -4.54 -12.84
N MET A 106 9.31 -3.86 -13.83
CA MET A 106 8.28 -4.42 -14.71
C MET A 106 8.86 -5.34 -15.80
N GLU A 107 10.17 -5.32 -16.01
CA GLU A 107 10.86 -6.23 -16.93
C GLU A 107 11.26 -7.57 -16.27
N ALA A 108 11.17 -7.65 -14.94
CA ALA A 108 11.56 -8.83 -14.20
C ALA A 108 10.57 -10.02 -14.42
N PRO A 109 11.05 -11.28 -14.39
CA PRO A 109 10.19 -12.46 -14.55
C PRO A 109 9.06 -12.58 -13.53
N GLU A 110 9.23 -11.99 -12.35
CA GLU A 110 8.26 -11.95 -11.25
C GLU A 110 7.12 -10.93 -11.46
N TRP A 111 7.25 -10.07 -12.48
CA TRP A 111 6.23 -9.09 -12.82
C TRP A 111 5.05 -9.75 -13.55
N GLU A 112 3.88 -9.62 -12.95
CA GLU A 112 2.61 -9.97 -13.59
C GLU A 112 1.64 -8.82 -13.32
N TYR A 113 1.29 -8.08 -14.36
CA TYR A 113 0.46 -6.88 -14.25
C TYR A 113 -0.86 -7.18 -13.53
N GLY A 114 -1.19 -6.40 -12.50
CA GLY A 114 -2.38 -6.62 -11.68
C GLY A 114 -2.17 -7.59 -10.50
N VAL A 115 -1.07 -8.35 -10.47
CA VAL A 115 -0.93 -9.57 -9.66
C VAL A 115 0.29 -9.53 -8.75
N THR A 116 1.49 -9.46 -9.29
CA THR A 116 2.76 -9.49 -8.54
C THR A 116 3.83 -8.58 -9.14
N CYS A 117 4.84 -8.31 -8.33
CA CYS A 117 6.08 -7.64 -8.71
C CYS A 117 7.26 -8.34 -8.02
N PRO A 118 8.52 -8.03 -8.38
CA PRO A 118 9.71 -8.62 -7.74
C PRO A 118 9.71 -8.54 -6.21
N TYR A 119 9.15 -7.47 -5.65
CA TYR A 119 9.09 -7.24 -4.21
C TYR A 119 8.09 -8.11 -3.45
N CYS A 120 7.07 -8.65 -4.12
CA CYS A 120 5.98 -9.37 -3.45
C CYS A 120 5.68 -10.76 -4.01
N TYR A 121 6.31 -11.14 -5.13
CA TYR A 121 6.07 -12.42 -5.78
C TYR A 121 6.32 -13.61 -4.85
N SER A 122 7.43 -13.61 -4.12
CA SER A 122 7.79 -14.68 -3.17
C SER A 122 7.04 -14.63 -1.84
N LEU A 123 6.44 -13.47 -1.51
CA LEU A 123 5.68 -13.27 -0.27
C LEU A 123 4.22 -13.70 -0.39
N LYS A 124 3.73 -13.95 -1.61
CA LYS A 124 2.33 -14.30 -1.89
C LYS A 124 2.18 -15.77 -2.20
N SER A 125 1.15 -16.39 -1.63
CA SER A 125 0.74 -17.74 -2.02
C SER A 125 0.12 -17.76 -3.42
N GLU A 126 0.09 -18.93 -4.06
CA GLU A 126 -0.59 -19.08 -5.35
C GLU A 126 -2.07 -18.73 -5.28
N ASP A 127 -2.75 -19.03 -4.17
CA ASP A 127 -4.15 -18.63 -3.96
C ASP A 127 -4.30 -17.10 -3.91
N GLU A 128 -3.36 -16.38 -3.32
CA GLU A 128 -3.36 -14.92 -3.31
C GLU A 128 -3.14 -14.33 -4.70
N LYS A 129 -2.24 -14.95 -5.49
CA LYS A 129 -1.99 -14.57 -6.89
C LYS A 129 -3.23 -14.84 -7.74
N GLU A 130 -3.90 -15.97 -7.57
CA GLU A 130 -5.12 -16.29 -8.33
C GLU A 130 -6.27 -15.34 -7.99
N ARG A 131 -6.44 -14.96 -6.72
CA ARG A 131 -7.40 -13.91 -6.35
C ARG A 131 -7.06 -12.56 -6.99
N ALA A 132 -5.78 -12.24 -7.14
CA ALA A 132 -5.36 -11.01 -7.80
C ALA A 132 -5.63 -11.05 -9.32
N ARG A 133 -5.31 -12.16 -10.00
CA ARG A 133 -5.69 -12.41 -11.40
C ARG A 133 -7.20 -12.29 -11.60
N ALA A 134 -8.01 -12.86 -10.70
CA ALA A 134 -9.45 -12.74 -10.76
C ALA A 134 -9.94 -11.28 -10.69
N ARG A 135 -9.38 -10.47 -9.78
CA ARG A 135 -9.68 -9.03 -9.71
C ARG A 135 -9.24 -8.29 -10.98
N GLN A 136 -8.09 -8.65 -11.54
CA GLN A 136 -7.57 -8.07 -12.76
C GLN A 136 -8.49 -8.37 -13.95
N ARG A 137 -8.92 -9.64 -14.12
CA ARG A 137 -9.91 -10.05 -15.13
C ARG A 137 -11.22 -9.28 -15.01
N GLN A 138 -11.71 -9.02 -13.79
CA GLN A 138 -12.92 -8.21 -13.56
C GLN A 138 -12.71 -6.77 -14.03
N PHE A 139 -11.57 -6.17 -13.70
CA PHE A 139 -11.25 -4.80 -14.12
C PHE A 139 -11.10 -4.70 -15.64
N GLU A 140 -10.45 -5.65 -16.30
CA GLU A 140 -10.33 -5.69 -17.77
C GLU A 140 -11.67 -5.85 -18.47
N THR A 141 -12.56 -6.69 -17.91
CA THR A 141 -13.89 -6.92 -18.48
C THR A 141 -14.81 -5.71 -18.30
N TRP A 142 -14.79 -5.05 -17.14
CA TRP A 142 -15.83 -4.10 -16.73
C TRP A 142 -15.33 -2.68 -16.45
N GLY A 143 -14.02 -2.44 -16.45
CA GLY A 143 -13.42 -1.19 -15.98
C GLY A 143 -13.51 -0.97 -14.45
N ILE A 144 -14.08 -1.92 -13.70
CA ILE A 144 -14.27 -1.83 -12.25
C ILE A 144 -14.25 -3.22 -11.60
N ILE A 145 -13.65 -3.29 -10.41
CA ILE A 145 -13.64 -4.53 -9.60
C ILE A 145 -15.06 -4.79 -9.08
N GLY A 146 -15.51 -6.04 -9.16
CA GLY A 146 -16.86 -6.45 -8.77
C GLY A 146 -17.91 -6.34 -9.89
N GLY A 147 -17.52 -5.95 -11.11
CA GLY A 147 -18.42 -5.88 -12.26
C GLY A 147 -19.47 -4.76 -12.17
N PRO A 148 -20.53 -4.81 -13.01
CA PRO A 148 -21.57 -3.76 -13.08
C PRO A 148 -22.24 -3.52 -11.72
N ASP A 149 -22.42 -4.59 -10.95
CA ASP A 149 -23.06 -4.57 -9.64
C ASP A 149 -22.10 -4.21 -8.50
N LYS A 150 -20.83 -3.91 -8.80
CA LYS A 150 -19.78 -3.55 -7.82
C LYS A 150 -19.63 -4.57 -6.68
N GLY A 151 -19.82 -5.85 -7.00
CA GLY A 151 -19.76 -6.95 -6.03
C GLY A 151 -21.00 -7.10 -5.16
N ARG A 152 -22.11 -6.39 -5.45
CA ARG A 152 -23.40 -6.63 -4.80
C ARG A 152 -23.94 -7.98 -5.28
N SER A 153 -24.28 -8.87 -4.34
CA SER A 153 -24.98 -10.10 -4.70
C SER A 153 -26.32 -9.76 -5.38
N PRO A 154 -26.69 -10.44 -6.47
CA PRO A 154 -28.01 -10.25 -7.06
C PRO A 154 -29.07 -10.47 -6.00
N ALA A 155 -30.14 -9.66 -6.04
CA ALA A 155 -31.27 -9.85 -5.16
C ALA A 155 -31.79 -11.28 -5.36
N ARG A 156 -31.95 -12.05 -4.27
CA ARG A 156 -32.58 -13.37 -4.36
C ARG A 156 -33.98 -13.15 -4.92
N THR A 157 -34.21 -13.54 -6.16
CA THR A 157 -35.56 -13.59 -6.70
C THR A 157 -36.35 -14.61 -5.88
N ALA A 158 -37.57 -14.26 -5.48
CA ALA A 158 -38.39 -15.07 -4.58
C ALA A 158 -38.87 -16.40 -5.17
N ASP A 159 -38.48 -16.72 -6.41
CA ASP A 159 -38.83 -17.96 -7.10
C ASP A 159 -37.62 -18.89 -7.17
N GLY A 160 -37.50 -19.78 -6.19
CA GLY A 160 -36.39 -20.75 -6.12
C GLY A 160 -36.41 -21.66 -4.90
N VAL A 161 -37.58 -22.17 -4.50
CA VAL A 161 -37.66 -23.34 -3.62
C VAL A 161 -37.19 -24.56 -4.42
N GLY A 162 -36.01 -25.10 -4.11
CA GLY A 162 -35.39 -26.17 -4.89
C GLY A 162 -34.42 -27.05 -4.12
N LYS A 163 -34.98 -27.84 -3.19
CA LYS A 163 -34.56 -29.15 -2.64
C LYS A 163 -33.12 -29.32 -2.12
N SER A 164 -33.04 -29.57 -0.80
CA SER A 164 -31.89 -30.21 -0.16
C SER A 164 -31.67 -31.62 -0.74
N VAL A 165 -30.43 -31.89 -1.13
CA VAL A 165 -29.99 -33.27 -1.43
C VAL A 165 -29.43 -33.85 -0.14
N THR A 166 -30.26 -34.62 0.56
CA THR A 166 -29.83 -35.54 1.61
C THR A 166 -30.20 -36.95 1.16
N GLU A 167 -29.17 -37.79 1.04
CA GLU A 167 -29.17 -39.27 1.08
C GLU A 167 -29.86 -40.07 -0.04
N MET A 168 -29.07 -40.96 -0.66
CA MET A 168 -29.39 -42.35 -1.07
C MET A 168 -28.06 -43.00 -1.50
N SER A 169 -27.34 -43.67 -0.59
CA SER A 169 -27.43 -45.11 -0.25
C SER A 169 -26.50 -45.99 -1.10
N ASN A 170 -25.41 -46.44 -0.48
CA ASN A 170 -24.65 -47.64 -0.87
C ASN A 170 -25.55 -48.88 -0.79
N SER A 171 -25.53 -49.73 -1.82
CA SER A 171 -25.64 -51.20 -1.73
C SER A 171 -25.48 -51.82 -3.13
N LEU A 172 -24.36 -52.50 -3.34
CA LEU A 172 -24.27 -53.85 -3.89
C LEU A 172 -23.11 -54.56 -3.16
#